data_AF-W4HAZ6-F1
#
_entry.id   AF-W4HAZ6-F1
#
_cell.length_a   1.000
_cell.length_b   1.000
_cell.length_c   1.000
_cell.angle_alpha   90.00
_cell.angle_beta   90.00
_cell.angle_gamma   90.00
#
_symmetry.space_group_name_H-M   'P 1'
#
loop_
_entity.id
_entity.type
_entity.pdbx_description
1 polymer ?
#
loop_
_entity_poly.entity_id
_entity_poly.type
_entity_poly.pdbx_seq_one_letter_code
_entity_poly.pdbx_strand_id
1 'polypeptide(L)'
;VMFLSAVARPRWDNEKSALVDGKIGTWHFTEQVPVIRASRNRPAGTLETKPVSVTRDMYRAMLIDHVIPAIKAKWPVGESRRIIIQQDNARPHVPPLDSRIVDACTSDGWMMELKYQPPNSPDLNVLDLGFFRAIQSLQEKNYSRNVDDIVAASDEAWKQVEPMTLNANFLTLQCCMHEVIRVAGNNNYKIPHMKKASLALKGMLPEVVAADVDVLNDGFALLRATDMAKKVDDLSAEVAEALDMCEFSSQMEKLAVDGELDEDIEGDLANLLGLLEH
;
A
#
# COMPACT_ATOMS: atom_id res chain seq x y z
N VAL A 1 1.02 9.18 14.41
CA VAL A 1 1.04 10.03 13.19
C VAL A 1 1.14 9.09 12.00
N MET A 2 0.34 9.29 10.95
CA MET A 2 0.43 8.49 9.72
C MET A 2 1.49 9.08 8.79
N PHE A 3 2.20 8.24 8.05
CA PHE A 3 3.17 8.66 7.04
C PHE A 3 3.15 7.70 5.85
N LEU A 4 3.56 8.21 4.70
CA LEU A 4 3.79 7.44 3.47
C LEU A 4 5.30 7.23 3.32
N SER A 5 5.72 6.00 3.08
CA SER A 5 7.11 5.69 2.77
C SER A 5 7.22 5.04 1.39
N ALA A 6 8.29 5.35 0.68
CA ALA A 6 8.68 4.68 -0.56
C ALA A 6 10.09 4.10 -0.40
N VAL A 7 10.21 2.80 -0.68
CA VAL A 7 11.49 2.09 -0.66
C VAL A 7 11.68 1.31 -1.95
N ALA A 8 12.92 1.20 -2.37
CA ALA A 8 13.38 0.32 -3.43
C ALA A 8 14.39 -0.65 -2.83
N ARG A 9 14.70 -1.71 -3.58
CA ARG A 9 15.73 -2.63 -3.13
C ARG A 9 17.10 -1.94 -3.12
N PRO A 10 17.87 -2.06 -2.02
CA PRO A 10 19.25 -1.59 -2.00
C PRO A 10 20.07 -2.29 -3.08
N ARG A 11 20.89 -1.54 -3.81
CA ARG A 11 21.68 -2.04 -4.94
C ARG A 11 22.93 -1.21 -5.13
N TRP A 12 23.92 -1.79 -5.79
CA TRP A 12 25.14 -1.08 -6.14
C TRP A 12 24.90 -0.14 -7.34
N ASP A 13 25.34 1.11 -7.22
CA ASP A 13 25.38 2.07 -8.32
C ASP A 13 26.81 2.12 -8.86
N ASN A 14 27.00 1.56 -10.06
CA ASN A 14 28.31 1.47 -10.71
C ASN A 14 28.90 2.84 -11.02
N GLU A 15 28.08 3.81 -11.41
CA GLU A 15 28.55 5.15 -11.76
C GLU A 15 29.04 5.90 -10.53
N LYS A 16 28.34 5.76 -9.41
CA LYS A 16 28.73 6.39 -8.13
C LYS A 16 29.73 5.57 -7.33
N SER A 17 29.99 4.32 -7.74
CA SER A 17 30.79 3.35 -6.98
C SER A 17 30.36 3.28 -5.51
N ALA A 18 29.05 3.24 -5.29
CA ALA A 18 28.47 3.29 -3.95
C ALA A 18 27.18 2.46 -3.85
N LEU A 19 26.87 1.99 -2.65
CA LEU A 19 25.60 1.34 -2.36
C LEU A 19 24.48 2.40 -2.30
N VAL A 20 23.45 2.23 -3.11
CA VAL A 20 22.18 2.93 -2.95
C VAL A 20 21.38 2.20 -1.87
N ASP A 21 21.04 2.92 -0.82
CA ASP A 21 20.43 2.37 0.41
C ASP A 21 18.99 1.88 0.23
N GLY A 22 18.35 2.19 -0.91
CA GLY A 22 16.97 1.83 -1.21
C GLY A 22 15.92 2.74 -0.56
N LYS A 23 16.31 3.76 0.22
CA LYS A 23 15.37 4.67 0.91
C LYS A 23 15.01 5.84 0.01
N ILE A 24 13.84 5.79 -0.64
CA ILE A 24 13.38 6.84 -1.54
C ILE A 24 12.86 8.04 -0.76
N GLY A 25 11.96 7.85 0.19
CA GLY A 25 11.51 8.92 1.07
C GLY A 25 10.43 8.49 2.05
N THR A 26 10.20 9.34 3.05
CA THR A 26 9.12 9.23 4.01
C THR A 26 8.49 10.59 4.22
N TRP A 27 7.16 10.66 4.25
CA TRP A 27 6.40 11.91 4.29
C TRP A 27 5.22 11.77 5.25
N HIS A 28 5.09 12.70 6.19
CA HIS A 28 4.09 12.66 7.24
C HIS A 28 2.79 13.34 6.82
N PHE A 29 1.65 12.75 7.17
CA PHE A 29 0.34 13.37 7.02
C PHE A 29 0.06 14.27 8.21
N THR A 30 0.61 15.49 8.15
CA THR A 30 0.50 16.50 9.20
C THR A 30 0.32 17.91 8.62
N GLU A 31 -0.30 18.79 9.39
CA GLU A 31 -0.41 20.22 9.08
C GLU A 31 0.05 21.07 10.27
N GLN A 32 0.51 22.30 10.00
CA GLN A 32 0.84 23.28 11.03
C GLN A 32 -0.37 24.18 11.30
N VAL A 33 -0.89 24.15 12.52
CA VAL A 33 -2.08 24.93 12.91
C VAL A 33 -1.72 25.88 14.04
N PRO A 34 -2.10 27.18 13.98
CA PRO A 34 -1.90 28.09 15.10
C PRO A 34 -2.76 27.67 16.30
N VAL A 35 -2.14 27.60 17.47
CA VAL A 35 -2.82 27.27 18.72
C VAL A 35 -3.79 28.39 19.10
N ILE A 36 -5.07 28.04 19.26
CA ILE A 36 -6.16 28.98 19.55
C ILE A 36 -6.17 29.39 21.03
N ARG A 37 -5.85 28.47 21.94
CA ARG A 37 -5.88 28.71 23.39
C ARG A 37 -4.47 28.84 23.95
N ALA A 38 -4.17 30.00 24.53
CA ALA A 38 -2.92 30.19 25.26
C ALA A 38 -2.85 29.24 26.46
N SER A 39 -1.67 28.65 26.68
CA SER A 39 -1.33 27.92 27.89
C SER A 39 -0.03 28.46 28.48
N ARG A 40 0.27 28.13 29.73
CA ARG A 40 1.50 28.59 30.41
C ARG A 40 2.79 28.32 29.63
N ASN A 41 2.79 27.28 28.79
CA ASN A 41 3.96 26.85 28.02
C ASN A 41 3.80 27.08 26.50
N ARG A 42 2.66 27.59 26.01
CA ARG A 42 2.41 27.88 24.59
C ARG A 42 1.53 29.11 24.44
N PRO A 43 2.09 30.28 24.07
CA PRO A 43 1.32 31.45 23.72
C PRO A 43 0.34 31.15 22.57
N ALA A 44 -0.82 31.80 22.57
CA ALA A 44 -1.75 31.73 21.45
C ALA A 44 -1.06 32.23 20.16
N GLY A 45 -1.28 31.54 19.04
CA GLY A 45 -0.61 31.82 17.77
C GLY A 45 0.68 31.03 17.52
N THR A 46 1.18 30.26 18.50
CA THR A 46 2.29 29.31 18.25
C THR A 46 1.80 28.23 17.28
N LEU A 47 2.58 27.89 16.24
CA LEU A 47 2.24 26.78 15.34
C LEU A 47 2.41 25.45 16.07
N GLU A 48 1.42 24.58 15.94
CA GLU A 48 1.41 23.21 16.45
C GLU A 48 1.15 22.25 15.30
N THR A 49 1.96 21.19 15.22
CA THR A 49 1.76 20.11 14.25
C THR A 49 0.58 19.24 14.67
N LYS A 50 -0.36 19.05 13.76
CA LYS A 50 -1.52 18.16 13.94
C LYS A 50 -1.55 17.07 12.88
N PRO A 51 -1.90 15.83 13.23
CA PRO A 51 -2.14 14.78 12.25
C PRO A 51 -3.37 15.13 11.41
N VAL A 52 -3.31 14.84 10.11
CA VAL A 52 -4.46 14.95 9.22
C VAL A 52 -4.94 13.57 8.76
N SER A 53 -6.24 13.45 8.51
CA SER A 53 -6.82 12.24 7.94
C SER A 53 -6.36 12.07 6.50
N VAL A 54 -6.00 10.84 6.13
CA VAL A 54 -5.57 10.53 4.76
C VAL A 54 -6.79 10.37 3.87
N THR A 55 -7.02 11.36 3.01
CA THR A 55 -8.03 11.28 1.93
C THR A 55 -7.37 10.83 0.63
N ARG A 56 -8.18 10.41 -0.34
CA ARG A 56 -7.65 10.04 -1.67
C ARG A 56 -6.93 11.18 -2.37
N ASP A 57 -7.44 12.40 -2.24
CA ASP A 57 -6.80 13.58 -2.84
C ASP A 57 -5.47 13.90 -2.16
N MET A 58 -5.39 13.77 -0.82
CA MET A 58 -4.14 13.95 -0.08
C MET A 58 -3.11 12.89 -0.47
N TYR A 59 -3.54 11.63 -0.59
CA TYR A 59 -2.67 10.54 -1.02
C TYR A 59 -2.17 10.75 -2.47
N ARG A 60 -3.06 11.18 -3.37
CA ARG A 60 -2.69 11.53 -4.75
C ARG A 60 -1.62 12.63 -4.78
N ALA A 61 -1.82 13.71 -4.03
CA ALA A 61 -0.87 14.82 -3.94
C ALA A 61 0.49 14.32 -3.44
N MET A 62 0.52 13.48 -2.40
CA MET A 62 1.77 12.88 -1.91
C MET A 62 2.51 12.07 -2.99
N LEU A 63 1.79 11.33 -3.83
CA LEU A 63 2.42 10.61 -4.94
C LEU A 63 3.02 11.56 -5.98
N ILE A 64 2.27 12.57 -6.42
CA ILE A 64 2.65 13.49 -7.50
C ILE A 64 3.75 14.45 -7.05
N ASP A 65 3.61 15.04 -5.86
CA ASP A 65 4.45 16.14 -5.40
C ASP A 65 5.71 15.64 -4.69
N HIS A 66 5.70 14.39 -4.23
CA HIS A 66 6.79 13.85 -3.40
C HIS A 66 7.33 12.52 -3.89
N VAL A 67 6.51 11.46 -3.95
CA VAL A 67 7.02 10.10 -4.22
C VAL A 67 7.64 9.99 -5.61
N ILE A 68 6.90 10.38 -6.64
CA ILE A 68 7.34 10.29 -8.04
C ILE A 68 8.60 11.17 -8.27
N PRO A 69 8.63 12.45 -7.85
CA PRO A 69 9.85 13.27 -7.93
C PRO A 69 11.04 12.66 -7.18
N ALA A 70 10.83 12.10 -5.98
CA ALA A 70 11.89 11.49 -5.21
C ALA A 70 12.45 10.23 -5.88
N ILE A 71 11.59 9.41 -6.52
CA ILE A 71 12.04 8.30 -7.36
C ILE A 71 12.92 8.85 -8.48
N LYS A 72 12.43 9.82 -9.26
CA LYS A 72 13.19 10.39 -10.39
C LYS A 72 14.56 10.94 -9.97
N ALA A 73 14.63 11.58 -8.80
CA ALA A 73 15.85 12.19 -8.28
C ALA A 73 16.86 11.17 -7.74
N LYS A 74 16.38 10.07 -7.13
CA LYS A 74 17.24 9.10 -6.42
C LYS A 74 17.52 7.83 -7.21
N TRP A 75 16.77 7.54 -8.26
CA TRP A 75 17.00 6.35 -9.07
C TRP A 75 18.41 6.39 -9.67
N PRO A 76 19.16 5.27 -9.67
CA PRO A 76 20.49 5.24 -10.25
C PRO A 76 20.47 5.59 -11.73
N VAL A 77 21.49 6.31 -12.16
CA VAL A 77 21.70 6.63 -13.57
C VAL A 77 22.22 5.35 -14.26
N GLY A 78 21.72 5.07 -15.46
CA GLY A 78 21.99 3.83 -16.21
C GLY A 78 21.00 2.69 -15.96
N GLU A 79 20.17 2.77 -14.92
CA GLU A 79 19.09 1.81 -14.69
C GLU A 79 17.87 2.06 -15.58
N SER A 80 17.07 1.01 -15.76
CA SER A 80 15.79 1.13 -16.47
C SER A 80 14.89 2.17 -15.80
N ARG A 81 14.31 3.05 -16.61
CA ARG A 81 13.25 3.99 -16.18
C ARG A 81 11.86 3.36 -16.15
N ARG A 82 11.76 2.03 -16.39
CA ARG A 82 10.55 1.24 -16.18
C ARG A 82 10.47 0.84 -14.70
N ILE A 83 9.52 1.41 -13.96
CA ILE A 83 9.36 1.17 -12.52
C ILE A 83 7.92 0.82 -12.22
N ILE A 84 7.73 -0.17 -11.35
CA ILE A 84 6.43 -0.46 -10.76
C ILE A 84 6.41 0.17 -9.37
N ILE A 85 5.50 1.12 -9.16
CA ILE A 85 5.17 1.64 -7.83
C ILE A 85 4.06 0.75 -7.29
N GLN A 86 4.35 -0.02 -6.25
CA GLN A 86 3.37 -0.90 -5.63
C GLN A 86 2.70 -0.20 -4.43
N GLN A 87 1.38 -0.34 -4.30
CA GLN A 87 0.60 0.09 -3.14
C GLN A 87 -0.42 -0.99 -2.75
N ASP A 88 -0.95 -0.94 -1.53
CA ASP A 88 -2.08 -1.79 -1.13
C ASP A 88 -3.43 -1.24 -1.65
N ASN A 89 -4.53 -1.91 -1.28
CA ASN A 89 -5.89 -1.57 -1.71
C ASN A 89 -6.65 -0.73 -0.66
N ALA A 90 -5.96 0.01 0.21
CA ALA A 90 -6.60 0.85 1.22
C ALA A 90 -7.52 1.91 0.57
N ARG A 91 -8.63 2.24 1.24
CA ARG A 91 -9.64 3.18 0.71
C ARG A 91 -9.08 4.51 0.17
N PRO A 92 -8.08 5.15 0.82
CA PRO A 92 -7.50 6.40 0.31
C PRO A 92 -6.58 6.21 -0.90
N HIS A 93 -6.18 5.00 -1.26
CA HIS A 93 -5.28 4.80 -2.39
C HIS A 93 -5.99 5.09 -3.72
N VAL A 94 -5.19 5.53 -4.68
CA VAL A 94 -5.66 5.98 -6.00
C VAL A 94 -5.66 4.80 -6.99
N PRO A 95 -6.61 4.74 -7.92
CA PRO A 95 -6.58 3.75 -8.99
C PRO A 95 -5.28 3.82 -9.82
N PRO A 96 -4.70 2.68 -10.23
CA PRO A 96 -3.56 2.61 -11.15
C PRO A 96 -3.66 3.47 -12.40
N LEU A 97 -4.88 3.63 -12.92
CA LEU A 97 -5.20 4.38 -14.14
C LEU A 97 -5.68 5.81 -13.86
N ASP A 98 -5.50 6.34 -12.64
CA ASP A 98 -5.75 7.74 -12.35
C ASP A 98 -4.88 8.61 -13.27
N SER A 99 -5.51 9.42 -14.12
CA SER A 99 -4.83 10.13 -15.21
C SER A 99 -3.71 11.03 -14.71
N ARG A 100 -3.89 11.70 -13.57
CA ARG A 100 -2.87 12.59 -12.99
C ARG A 100 -1.64 11.82 -12.53
N ILE A 101 -1.83 10.60 -12.02
CA ILE A 101 -0.73 9.70 -11.66
C ILE A 101 -0.01 9.21 -12.92
N VAL A 102 -0.76 8.76 -13.93
CA VAL A 102 -0.18 8.29 -15.20
C VAL A 102 0.67 9.38 -15.85
N ASP A 103 0.19 10.62 -15.90
CA ASP A 103 0.92 11.76 -16.45
C ASP A 103 2.22 12.03 -15.66
N ALA A 104 2.14 12.04 -14.33
CA ALA A 104 3.31 12.23 -13.47
C ALA A 104 4.34 11.07 -13.63
N CYS A 105 3.85 9.84 -13.75
CA CYS A 105 4.65 8.62 -13.91
C CYS A 105 5.37 8.53 -15.26
N THR A 106 4.81 9.13 -16.31
CA THR A 106 5.29 8.99 -17.69
C THR A 106 5.98 10.24 -18.25
N SER A 107 5.95 11.35 -17.51
CA SER A 107 6.71 12.56 -17.82
C SER A 107 8.23 12.33 -17.81
N ASP A 108 8.96 13.17 -18.57
CA ASP A 108 10.43 13.16 -18.67
C ASP A 108 11.05 11.85 -19.19
N GLY A 109 10.30 11.10 -20.00
CA GLY A 109 10.74 9.83 -20.57
C GLY A 109 10.81 8.69 -19.55
N TRP A 110 10.08 8.81 -18.44
CA TRP A 110 9.88 7.73 -17.49
C TRP A 110 8.76 6.79 -17.95
N MET A 111 8.81 5.53 -17.51
CA MET A 111 7.78 4.54 -17.78
C MET A 111 7.38 3.89 -16.46
N MET A 112 6.89 4.71 -15.55
CA MET A 112 6.42 4.21 -14.26
C MET A 112 4.95 3.79 -14.36
N GLU A 113 4.58 2.76 -13.61
CA GLU A 113 3.19 2.34 -13.46
C GLU A 113 2.87 2.13 -11.98
N LEU A 114 1.71 2.59 -11.55
CA LEU A 114 1.18 2.28 -10.23
C LEU A 114 0.47 0.92 -10.32
N LYS A 115 0.73 0.01 -9.38
CA LYS A 115 0.06 -1.28 -9.30
C LYS A 115 -0.41 -1.57 -7.89
N TYR A 116 -1.58 -2.19 -7.80
CA TYR A 116 -2.02 -2.80 -6.56
C TYR A 116 -1.20 -4.05 -6.27
N GLN A 117 -0.93 -4.27 -5.00
CA GLN A 117 -0.60 -5.60 -4.51
C GLN A 117 -1.86 -6.48 -4.48
N PRO A 118 -1.71 -7.81 -4.43
CA PRO A 118 -2.85 -8.71 -4.23
C PRO A 118 -3.62 -8.36 -2.94
N PRO A 119 -4.97 -8.37 -2.98
CA PRO A 119 -5.78 -8.10 -1.78
C PRO A 119 -5.40 -9.01 -0.60
N ASN A 120 -5.53 -8.50 0.64
CA ASN A 120 -5.28 -9.24 1.88
C ASN A 120 -3.90 -9.95 1.97
N SER A 121 -2.89 -9.40 1.31
CA SER A 121 -1.54 -9.98 1.23
C SER A 121 -0.46 -9.03 1.79
N PRO A 122 -0.45 -8.74 3.11
CA PRO A 122 0.54 -7.83 3.72
C PRO A 122 1.98 -8.35 3.61
N ASP A 123 2.14 -9.66 3.48
CA ASP A 123 3.39 -10.36 3.21
C ASP A 123 3.94 -10.14 1.79
N LEU A 124 3.12 -9.61 0.89
CA LEU A 124 3.53 -9.16 -0.44
C LEU A 124 3.81 -7.63 -0.49
N ASN A 125 3.73 -6.94 0.65
CA ASN A 125 4.15 -5.54 0.79
C ASN A 125 5.47 -5.47 1.57
N VAL A 126 6.55 -5.00 0.96
CA VAL A 126 7.85 -4.90 1.65
C VAL A 126 7.79 -3.97 2.88
N LEU A 127 6.89 -2.97 2.86
CA LEU A 127 6.70 -2.06 3.97
C LEU A 127 6.12 -2.78 5.19
N ASP A 128 5.00 -3.47 5.01
CA ASP A 128 4.31 -4.20 6.06
C ASP A 128 5.05 -5.46 6.51
N LEU A 129 5.67 -6.17 5.56
CA LEU A 129 6.39 -7.43 5.79
C LEU A 129 7.52 -7.29 6.80
N GLY A 130 8.19 -6.13 6.85
CA GLY A 130 9.26 -5.93 7.83
C GLY A 130 9.83 -4.53 7.96
N PHE A 131 9.64 -3.63 7.00
CA PHE A 131 10.26 -2.31 7.09
C PHE A 131 9.64 -1.45 8.18
N PHE A 132 8.31 -1.38 8.27
CA PHE A 132 7.63 -0.64 9.34
C PHE A 132 7.90 -1.23 10.72
N ARG A 133 8.09 -2.55 10.83
CA ARG A 133 8.54 -3.18 12.08
C ARG A 133 9.93 -2.67 12.51
N ALA A 134 10.86 -2.52 11.56
CA ALA A 134 12.19 -1.96 11.84
C ALA A 134 12.10 -0.50 12.30
N ILE A 135 11.27 0.31 11.64
CA ILE A 135 11.01 1.70 12.05
C ILE A 135 10.43 1.75 13.46
N GLN A 136 9.40 0.96 13.74
CA GLN A 136 8.74 0.92 15.04
C GLN A 136 9.71 0.54 16.16
N SER A 137 10.54 -0.50 15.97
CA SER A 137 11.53 -0.91 16.97
C SER A 137 12.60 0.16 17.27
N LEU A 138 12.88 1.04 16.31
CA LEU A 138 13.78 2.18 16.52
C LEU A 138 13.07 3.35 17.19
N GLN A 139 11.82 3.63 16.78
CA GLN A 139 10.98 4.67 17.35
C GLN A 139 10.69 4.42 18.84
N GLU A 140 10.44 3.17 19.25
CA GLU A 140 10.14 2.78 20.63
C GLU A 140 11.30 3.06 21.61
N LYS A 141 12.52 3.32 21.11
CA LYS A 141 13.67 3.74 21.93
C LYS A 141 13.60 5.23 22.33
N ASN A 142 12.70 5.99 21.72
CA ASN A 142 12.53 7.43 21.96
C ASN A 142 11.26 7.71 22.77
N TYR A 143 11.36 8.60 23.76
CA TYR A 143 10.20 9.06 24.52
C TYR A 143 9.56 10.27 23.85
N SER A 144 8.38 10.09 23.25
CA SER A 144 7.64 11.15 22.56
C SER A 144 6.53 11.75 23.44
N ARG A 145 6.48 13.07 23.59
CA ARG A 145 5.47 13.78 24.40
C ARG A 145 4.41 14.49 23.57
N ASN A 146 4.67 14.69 22.27
CA ASN A 146 3.79 15.41 21.36
C ASN A 146 3.96 14.88 19.92
N VAL A 147 3.19 15.46 18.98
CA VAL A 147 3.19 15.08 17.57
C VAL A 147 4.53 15.34 16.89
N ASP A 148 5.20 16.47 17.20
CA ASP A 148 6.52 16.80 16.66
C ASP A 148 7.58 15.78 17.08
N ASP A 149 7.56 15.36 18.35
CA ASP A 149 8.48 14.33 18.86
C ASP A 149 8.26 13.00 18.11
N ILE A 150 7.00 12.65 17.83
CA ILE A 150 6.66 11.44 17.07
C ILE A 150 7.21 11.53 15.64
N VAL A 151 6.99 12.65 14.95
CA VAL A 151 7.49 12.89 13.59
C VAL A 151 9.02 12.82 13.56
N ALA A 152 9.69 13.52 14.49
CA ALA A 152 11.14 13.52 14.58
C ALA A 152 11.70 12.12 14.87
N ALA A 153 11.06 11.35 15.75
CA ALA A 153 11.47 9.98 16.05
C ALA A 153 11.28 9.05 14.84
N SER A 154 10.20 9.22 14.07
CA SER A 154 9.95 8.47 12.83
C SER A 154 10.96 8.82 11.73
N ASP A 155 11.30 10.10 11.55
CA ASP A 155 12.34 10.55 10.60
C ASP A 155 13.73 10.05 10.99
N GLU A 156 14.03 10.02 12.29
CA GLU A 156 15.30 9.52 12.79
C GLU A 156 15.40 8.00 12.63
N ALA A 157 14.33 7.26 12.95
CA ALA A 157 14.24 5.83 12.68
C ALA A 157 14.45 5.53 11.19
N TRP A 158 13.83 6.30 10.29
CA TRP A 158 14.03 6.17 8.84
C TRP A 158 15.50 6.29 8.43
N LYS A 159 16.22 7.27 8.99
CA LYS A 159 17.66 7.44 8.73
C LYS A 159 18.48 6.27 9.25
N GLN A 160 18.12 5.75 10.44
CA GLN A 160 18.84 4.67 11.11
C GLN A 160 18.59 3.27 10.53
N VAL A 161 17.50 3.03 9.79
CA VAL A 161 17.31 1.71 9.17
C VAL A 161 18.45 1.44 8.18
N GLU A 162 19.20 0.40 8.50
CA GLU A 162 20.32 -0.09 7.70
C GLU A 162 19.86 -0.64 6.34
N PRO A 163 20.60 -0.39 5.25
CA PRO A 163 20.30 -0.95 3.93
C PRO A 163 20.18 -2.48 3.96
N MET A 164 21.01 -3.16 4.77
CA MET A 164 20.98 -4.62 4.86
C MET A 164 19.69 -5.15 5.49
N THR A 165 19.06 -4.39 6.39
CA THR A 165 17.74 -4.72 6.94
C THR A 165 16.67 -4.64 5.85
N LEU A 166 16.71 -3.58 5.03
CA LEU A 166 15.78 -3.44 3.91
C LEU A 166 16.00 -4.54 2.85
N ASN A 167 17.25 -4.87 2.50
CA ASN A 167 17.55 -5.97 1.58
C ASN A 167 17.06 -7.32 2.12
N ALA A 168 17.18 -7.56 3.43
CA ALA A 168 16.65 -8.77 4.06
C ALA A 168 15.13 -8.88 3.88
N ASN A 169 14.38 -7.77 3.96
CA ASN A 169 12.94 -7.74 3.72
C ASN A 169 12.61 -8.07 2.26
N PHE A 170 13.35 -7.52 1.28
CA PHE A 170 13.17 -7.88 -0.14
C PHE A 170 13.46 -9.35 -0.43
N LEU A 171 14.47 -9.93 0.21
CA LEU A 171 14.72 -11.36 0.08
C LEU A 171 13.62 -12.20 0.76
N THR A 172 13.00 -11.72 1.84
CA THR A 172 11.84 -12.38 2.44
C THR A 172 10.63 -12.29 1.52
N LEU A 173 10.40 -11.14 0.89
CA LEU A 173 9.33 -10.94 -0.08
C LEU A 173 9.41 -11.97 -1.23
N GLN A 174 10.61 -12.20 -1.79
CA GLN A 174 10.83 -13.23 -2.81
C GLN A 174 10.52 -14.64 -2.28
N CYS A 175 10.91 -14.95 -1.04
CA CYS A 175 10.53 -16.22 -0.41
C CYS A 175 9.01 -16.37 -0.27
N CYS A 176 8.30 -15.31 0.15
CA CYS A 176 6.83 -15.32 0.23
C CYS A 176 6.20 -15.56 -1.15
N MET A 177 6.68 -14.90 -2.20
CA MET A 177 6.21 -15.13 -3.57
C MET A 177 6.36 -16.60 -4.00
N HIS A 178 7.43 -17.29 -3.58
CA HIS A 178 7.57 -18.73 -3.87
C HIS A 178 6.52 -19.57 -3.14
N GLU A 179 6.23 -19.25 -1.87
CA GLU A 179 5.20 -19.95 -1.12
C GLU A 179 3.81 -19.71 -1.72
N VAL A 180 3.47 -18.48 -2.12
CA VAL A 180 2.21 -18.17 -2.82
C VAL A 180 2.03 -19.07 -4.03
N ILE A 181 3.08 -19.28 -4.83
CA ILE A 181 3.00 -20.18 -5.99
C ILE A 181 2.78 -21.64 -5.52
N ARG A 182 3.52 -22.11 -4.51
CA ARG A 182 3.39 -23.48 -3.96
C ARG A 182 2.00 -23.77 -3.39
N VAL A 183 1.35 -22.76 -2.81
CA VAL A 183 -0.01 -22.90 -2.24
C VAL A 183 -1.09 -22.37 -3.19
N ALA A 184 -0.80 -22.29 -4.49
CA ALA A 184 -1.75 -21.95 -5.55
C ALA A 184 -2.49 -20.61 -5.33
N GLY A 185 -1.77 -19.58 -4.89
CA GLY A 185 -2.32 -18.22 -4.69
C GLY A 185 -2.87 -17.96 -3.28
N ASN A 186 -2.87 -18.96 -2.39
CA ASN A 186 -3.28 -18.78 -1.00
C ASN A 186 -2.19 -18.03 -0.18
N ASN A 187 -2.56 -17.52 1.00
CA ASN A 187 -1.67 -16.90 1.98
C ASN A 187 -1.43 -17.78 3.23
N ASN A 188 -1.96 -19.00 3.25
CA ASN A 188 -1.79 -19.95 4.35
C ASN A 188 -0.44 -20.67 4.29
N TYR A 189 0.62 -19.96 4.60
CA TYR A 189 1.96 -20.50 4.76
C TYR A 189 2.72 -19.77 5.86
N LYS A 190 3.82 -20.37 6.31
CA LYS A 190 4.73 -19.71 7.25
C LYS A 190 5.77 -18.92 6.45
N ILE A 191 6.03 -17.68 6.85
CA ILE A 191 7.08 -16.85 6.25
C ILE A 191 8.41 -17.63 6.28
N PRO A 192 9.03 -17.92 5.12
CA PRO A 192 10.23 -18.74 5.09
C PRO A 192 11.44 -18.02 5.71
N HIS A 193 12.20 -18.76 6.52
CA HIS A 193 13.44 -18.27 7.11
C HIS A 193 14.65 -18.90 6.41
N MET A 194 15.55 -18.07 5.85
CA MET A 194 16.76 -18.53 5.15
C MET A 194 18.08 -18.13 5.84
N LYS A 195 18.04 -17.86 7.15
CA LYS A 195 19.23 -17.48 7.97
C LYS A 195 20.06 -16.35 7.32
N LYS A 196 19.40 -15.32 6.79
CA LYS A 196 19.99 -14.26 5.97
C LYS A 196 21.23 -13.61 6.61
N ALA A 197 21.19 -13.31 7.92
CA ALA A 197 22.35 -12.76 8.64
C ALA A 197 23.58 -13.68 8.59
N SER A 198 23.39 -15.00 8.73
CA SER A 198 24.49 -15.96 8.65
C SER A 198 25.06 -16.08 7.23
N LEU A 199 24.19 -16.04 6.21
CA LEU A 199 24.63 -16.04 4.81
C LEU A 199 25.42 -14.76 4.47
N ALA A 200 24.96 -13.61 4.94
CA ALA A 200 25.63 -12.32 4.73
C ALA A 200 27.05 -12.32 5.34
N LEU A 201 27.19 -12.80 6.57
CA LEU A 201 28.50 -12.92 7.25
C LEU A 201 29.49 -13.83 6.49
N LYS A 202 28.99 -14.79 5.72
CA LYS A 202 29.81 -15.71 4.90
C LYS A 202 30.04 -15.20 3.47
N GLY A 203 29.49 -14.05 3.10
CA GLY A 203 29.50 -13.57 1.70
C GLY A 203 28.69 -14.46 0.75
N MET A 204 27.74 -15.24 1.28
CA MET A 204 26.91 -16.19 0.53
C MET A 204 25.43 -15.80 0.47
N LEU A 205 25.08 -14.58 0.89
CA LEU A 205 23.71 -14.09 0.76
C LEU A 205 23.40 -13.89 -0.72
N PRO A 206 22.38 -14.57 -1.29
CA PRO A 206 22.10 -14.44 -2.71
C PRO A 206 21.58 -13.04 -3.03
N GLU A 207 21.93 -12.56 -4.21
CA GLU A 207 21.32 -11.36 -4.75
C GLU A 207 19.88 -11.64 -5.18
N VAL A 208 19.51 -12.82 -5.65
CA VAL A 208 18.11 -13.15 -5.95
C VAL A 208 17.83 -14.54 -5.41
N VAL A 209 16.70 -14.70 -4.72
CA VAL A 209 16.20 -16.01 -4.33
C VAL A 209 15.55 -16.62 -5.57
N ALA A 210 16.24 -17.55 -6.24
CA ALA A 210 15.70 -18.24 -7.39
C ALA A 210 14.56 -19.19 -6.97
N ALA A 211 13.48 -19.20 -7.75
CA ALA A 211 12.43 -20.21 -7.62
C ALA A 211 12.92 -21.55 -8.18
N ASP A 212 12.47 -22.65 -7.57
CA ASP A 212 12.66 -23.97 -8.15
C ASP A 212 11.88 -24.07 -9.47
N VAL A 213 12.45 -24.75 -10.47
CA VAL A 213 11.82 -24.95 -11.77
C VAL A 213 10.49 -25.69 -11.64
N ASP A 214 10.38 -26.62 -10.69
CA ASP A 214 9.16 -27.37 -10.45
C ASP A 214 8.05 -26.46 -9.92
N VAL A 215 8.40 -25.55 -8.99
CA VAL A 215 7.45 -24.53 -8.46
C VAL A 215 6.95 -23.63 -9.59
N LEU A 216 7.83 -23.22 -10.50
CA LEU A 216 7.43 -22.40 -11.65
C LEU A 216 6.52 -23.17 -12.61
N ASN A 217 6.86 -24.42 -12.91
CA ASN A 217 6.07 -25.28 -13.80
C ASN A 217 4.67 -25.54 -13.23
N ASP A 218 4.57 -25.84 -11.95
CA ASP A 218 3.30 -26.02 -11.24
C ASP A 218 2.46 -24.74 -11.28
N GLY A 219 3.09 -23.59 -11.01
CA GLY A 219 2.45 -22.28 -11.12
C GLY A 219 1.91 -22.00 -12.53
N PHE A 220 2.71 -22.25 -13.57
CA PHE A 220 2.25 -22.09 -14.95
C PHE A 220 1.15 -23.07 -15.33
N ALA A 221 1.19 -24.30 -14.83
CA ALA A 221 0.13 -25.29 -15.04
C ALA A 221 -1.18 -24.81 -14.42
N LEU A 222 -1.15 -24.27 -13.19
CA LEU A 222 -2.31 -23.67 -12.53
C LEU A 222 -2.87 -22.48 -13.32
N LEU A 223 -2.01 -21.58 -13.80
CA LEU A 223 -2.44 -20.44 -14.61
C LEU A 223 -3.09 -20.89 -15.92
N ARG A 224 -2.54 -21.90 -16.61
CA ARG A 224 -3.11 -22.44 -17.84
C ARG A 224 -4.43 -23.18 -17.62
N ALA A 225 -4.59 -23.83 -16.48
CA ALA A 225 -5.82 -24.51 -16.10
C ALA A 225 -6.93 -23.54 -15.64
N THR A 226 -6.58 -22.29 -15.34
CA THR A 226 -7.53 -21.27 -14.88
C THR A 226 -8.29 -20.70 -16.08
N ASP A 227 -9.60 -20.97 -16.12
CA ASP A 227 -10.50 -20.32 -17.08
C ASP A 227 -10.76 -18.87 -16.66
N MET A 228 -9.94 -17.96 -17.18
CA MET A 228 -10.04 -16.54 -16.90
C MET A 228 -11.34 -15.93 -17.44
N ALA A 229 -11.88 -16.44 -18.55
CA ALA A 229 -13.14 -15.94 -19.11
C ALA A 229 -14.28 -16.24 -18.13
N LYS A 230 -14.36 -17.50 -17.67
CA LYS A 230 -15.33 -17.89 -16.65
C LYS A 230 -15.19 -17.06 -15.37
N LYS A 231 -13.96 -16.78 -14.91
CA LYS A 231 -13.75 -15.95 -13.72
C LYS A 231 -14.24 -14.51 -13.89
N VAL A 232 -14.12 -13.95 -15.08
CA VAL A 232 -14.65 -12.62 -15.40
C VAL A 232 -16.18 -12.64 -15.44
N ASP A 233 -16.76 -13.71 -16.01
CA ASP A 233 -18.22 -13.88 -16.06
C ASP A 233 -18.81 -14.05 -14.64
N ASP A 234 -18.20 -14.92 -13.82
CA ASP A 234 -18.56 -15.13 -12.42
C ASP A 234 -18.51 -13.80 -11.64
N LEU A 235 -17.41 -13.04 -11.77
CA LEU A 235 -17.26 -11.74 -11.12
C LEU A 235 -18.29 -10.72 -11.61
N SER A 236 -18.61 -10.72 -12.91
CA SER A 236 -19.62 -9.82 -13.47
C SER A 236 -21.01 -10.10 -12.92
N ALA A 237 -21.35 -11.36 -12.72
CA ALA A 237 -22.60 -11.78 -12.08
C ALA A 237 -22.65 -11.36 -10.60
N GLU A 238 -21.58 -11.58 -9.84
CA GLU A 238 -21.48 -11.16 -8.44
C GLU A 238 -21.61 -9.63 -8.29
N VAL A 239 -21.00 -8.86 -9.20
CA VAL A 239 -21.10 -7.39 -9.20
C VAL A 239 -22.52 -6.94 -9.51
N ALA A 240 -23.20 -7.58 -10.47
CA ALA A 240 -24.61 -7.27 -10.77
C ALA A 240 -25.51 -7.51 -9.56
N GLU A 241 -25.39 -8.67 -8.91
CA GLU A 241 -26.16 -8.99 -7.70
C GLU A 241 -25.88 -8.01 -6.55
N ALA A 242 -24.62 -7.61 -6.36
CA ALA A 242 -24.25 -6.63 -5.35
C ALA A 242 -24.83 -5.23 -5.65
N LEU A 243 -24.90 -4.84 -6.91
CA LEU A 243 -25.52 -3.57 -7.32
C LEU A 243 -27.04 -3.60 -7.08
N ASP A 244 -27.71 -4.69 -7.45
CA ASP A 244 -29.14 -4.88 -7.20
C ASP A 244 -29.45 -4.81 -5.69
N MET A 245 -28.62 -5.46 -4.85
CA MET A 245 -28.75 -5.42 -3.40
C MET A 245 -28.52 -4.01 -2.83
N CYS A 246 -27.57 -3.26 -3.38
CA CYS A 246 -27.33 -1.87 -3.00
C CYS A 246 -28.51 -0.97 -3.37
N GLU A 247 -29.11 -1.17 -4.55
CA GLU A 247 -30.31 -0.45 -4.98
C GLU A 247 -31.49 -0.75 -4.05
N PHE A 248 -31.76 -2.04 -3.79
CA PHE A 248 -32.80 -2.47 -2.84
C PHE A 248 -32.59 -1.84 -1.46
N SER A 249 -31.37 -1.88 -0.93
CA SER A 249 -31.04 -1.28 0.37
C SER A 249 -31.28 0.23 0.39
N SER A 250 -30.94 0.93 -0.70
CA SER A 250 -31.15 2.37 -0.83
C SER A 250 -32.65 2.73 -0.91
N GLN A 251 -33.45 1.87 -1.54
CA GLN A 251 -34.91 2.04 -1.60
C GLN A 251 -35.56 1.77 -0.24
N MET A 252 -35.11 0.75 0.49
CA MET A 252 -35.53 0.51 1.89
C MET A 252 -35.19 1.67 2.83
N GLU A 253 -34.00 2.28 2.68
CA GLU A 253 -33.60 3.43 3.49
C GLU A 253 -34.51 4.64 3.25
N LYS A 254 -34.92 4.88 2.00
CA LYS A 254 -35.90 5.95 1.68
C LYS A 254 -37.24 5.69 2.36
N LEU A 255 -37.78 4.48 2.25
CA LEU A 255 -39.03 4.09 2.90
C LEU A 255 -38.98 4.24 4.43
N ALA A 256 -37.81 4.04 5.04
CA ALA A 256 -37.63 4.19 6.49
C ALA A 256 -37.46 5.66 6.95
N VAL A 257 -36.97 6.55 6.07
CA VAL A 257 -36.75 7.97 6.36
C VAL A 257 -38.01 8.81 6.11
N ASP A 258 -38.86 8.41 5.16
CA ASP A 258 -40.14 9.06 4.83
C ASP A 258 -41.26 8.72 5.85
N GLY A 259 -40.92 8.63 7.15
CA GLY A 259 -41.83 8.30 8.26
C GLY A 259 -42.94 9.32 8.56
N GLU A 260 -43.61 9.85 7.53
CA GLU A 260 -45.04 10.15 7.62
C GLU A 260 -45.78 8.89 7.20
N LEU A 261 -46.67 8.39 8.08
CA LEU A 261 -47.50 7.21 7.82
C LEU A 261 -48.46 7.47 6.66
N ASP A 262 -47.99 7.33 5.42
CA ASP A 262 -48.85 7.20 4.25
C ASP A 262 -49.38 5.76 4.19
N GLU A 263 -50.67 5.61 3.87
CA GLU A 263 -51.38 4.31 3.81
C GLU A 263 -50.82 3.35 2.73
N ASP A 264 -49.87 3.81 1.90
CA ASP A 264 -49.32 3.08 0.75
C ASP A 264 -47.97 2.37 1.03
N ILE A 265 -47.40 2.47 2.24
CA ILE A 265 -46.13 1.81 2.60
C ILE A 265 -46.18 0.29 2.37
N GLU A 266 -47.33 -0.36 2.60
CA GLU A 266 -47.50 -1.79 2.35
C GLU A 266 -47.46 -2.13 0.86
N GLY A 267 -47.98 -1.26 -0.02
CA GLY A 267 -47.97 -1.44 -1.48
C GLY A 267 -46.57 -1.26 -2.08
N ASP A 268 -45.84 -0.25 -1.61
CA ASP A 268 -44.46 0.00 -2.04
C ASP A 268 -43.51 -1.10 -1.56
N LEU A 269 -43.69 -1.60 -0.33
CA LEU A 269 -42.91 -2.75 0.18
C LEU A 269 -43.21 -4.03 -0.60
N ALA A 270 -44.47 -4.26 -0.97
CA ALA A 270 -44.87 -5.43 -1.75
C ALA A 270 -44.35 -5.37 -3.21
N ASN A 271 -44.30 -4.18 -3.82
CA ASN A 271 -43.67 -3.96 -5.13
C ASN A 271 -42.16 -4.20 -5.05
N LEU A 272 -41.51 -3.66 -4.02
CA LEU A 272 -40.07 -3.77 -3.82
C LEU A 272 -39.61 -5.22 -3.60
N LEU A 273 -40.40 -6.01 -2.87
CA LEU A 273 -40.14 -7.43 -2.62
C LEU A 273 -40.60 -8.35 -3.77
N GLY A 274 -41.17 -7.79 -4.84
CA GLY A 274 -41.72 -8.57 -5.95
C GLY A 274 -42.88 -9.48 -5.55
N LEU A 275 -43.63 -9.11 -4.50
CA LEU A 275 -44.73 -9.87 -3.92
C LEU A 275 -46.10 -9.49 -4.51
N LEU A 276 -46.16 -8.44 -5.34
CA LEU A 276 -47.35 -8.11 -6.11
C LEU A 276 -47.37 -8.98 -7.38
N GLU A 277 -48.18 -10.04 -7.36
CA GLU A 277 -48.54 -10.79 -8.56
C GLU A 277 -49.29 -9.87 -9.54
N HIS A 278 -48.91 -9.93 -10.83
CA HIS A 278 -49.58 -9.22 -11.93
C HIS A 278 -51.07 -9.55 -12.05
#